data_AF-V4PHW8-F1
#
_entry.id   AF-V4PHW8-F1
#
_cell.length_a   1.000
_cell.length_b   1.000
_cell.length_c   1.000
_cell.angle_alpha   90.00
_cell.angle_beta   90.00
_cell.angle_gamma   90.00
#
_symmetry.space_group_name_H-M   'P 1'
#
loop_
_entity.id
_entity.type
_entity.pdbx_description
1 polymer ?
#
loop_
_entity_poly.entity_id
_entity_poly.type
_entity_poly.pdbx_seq_one_letter_code
_entity_poly.pdbx_strand_id
1 'polypeptide(L)' 'MKFPQITRAPEGLTSYAKVKRARPVQTLITVVEALLSLVGVAVLILWAWQGSFAEAGALVDKVIACGWGWVTGLLPK' A
#
# COMPACT_ATOMS: atom_id res chain seq x y z
N MET A 1 33.49 -19.35 52.81
CA MET A 1 32.55 -20.06 51.93
C MET A 1 31.81 -19.02 51.09
N LYS A 2 31.90 -19.12 49.75
CA LYS A 2 31.22 -18.21 48.81
C LYS A 2 29.89 -18.84 48.40
N PHE A 3 28.79 -18.11 48.58
CA PHE A 3 27.49 -18.48 48.03
C PHE A 3 27.54 -18.35 46.51
N PRO A 4 27.09 -19.35 45.73
CA PRO A 4 26.88 -19.16 44.30
C PRO A 4 25.66 -18.24 44.15
N GLN A 5 25.90 -17.00 43.72
CA GLN A 5 24.82 -16.17 43.19
C GLN A 5 24.34 -16.83 41.91
N ILE A 6 23.19 -17.49 41.99
CA ILE A 6 22.43 -17.89 40.81
C ILE A 6 21.97 -16.57 40.19
N THR A 7 22.73 -16.06 39.23
CA THR A 7 22.32 -15.01 38.30
C THR A 7 21.12 -15.55 37.55
N ARG A 8 19.94 -15.33 38.13
CA ARG A 8 18.66 -15.51 37.45
C ARG A 8 18.70 -14.58 36.25
N ALA A 9 18.89 -15.15 35.07
CA ALA A 9 18.73 -14.42 33.82
C ALA A 9 17.38 -13.71 33.88
N PRO A 10 17.28 -12.41 33.56
CA PRO A 10 16.00 -11.75 33.52
C PRO A 10 15.22 -12.29 32.32
N GLU A 11 14.48 -13.38 32.51
CA GLU A 11 13.57 -13.99 31.53
C GLU A 11 12.30 -13.14 31.30
N GLY A 12 12.46 -11.82 31.29
CA GLY A 12 11.39 -10.85 31.13
C GLY A 12 11.79 -9.57 30.41
N LEU A 13 13.07 -9.40 30.02
CA LEU A 13 13.55 -8.22 29.30
C LEU A 13 13.64 -8.43 27.77
N THR A 14 13.37 -9.63 27.25
CA THR A 14 13.32 -9.88 25.80
C THR A 14 11.92 -9.79 25.21
N SER A 15 10.89 -9.60 26.06
CA SER A 15 9.56 -9.17 25.61
C SER A 15 9.53 -7.66 25.37
N TYR A 16 10.54 -7.12 24.68
CA TYR A 16 10.30 -5.93 23.88
C TYR A 16 9.35 -6.38 22.78
N ALA A 17 8.04 -6.24 23.04
CA ALA A 17 7.02 -6.34 22.03
C ALA A 17 7.58 -5.64 20.79
N LYS A 18 7.72 -6.37 19.68
CA LYS A 18 8.21 -5.82 18.41
C LYS A 18 7.23 -4.69 18.07
N VAL A 19 7.52 -3.47 18.52
CA VAL A 19 6.80 -2.29 18.12
C VAL A 19 7.22 -2.15 16.66
N LYS A 20 6.42 -2.74 15.76
CA LYS A 20 6.46 -2.40 14.34
C LYS A 20 6.24 -0.90 14.33
N ARG A 21 7.33 -0.12 14.24
CA ARG A 21 7.22 1.29 13.86
C ARG A 21 6.40 1.26 12.58
N ALA A 22 5.16 1.75 12.66
CA ALA A 22 4.40 2.04 11.46
C ALA A 22 5.32 2.94 10.64
N ARG A 23 5.82 2.42 9.53
CA ARG A 23 6.63 3.19 8.59
C ARG A 23 5.59 3.80 7.66
N PRO A 24 5.08 5.02 7.93
CA PRO A 24 3.97 5.59 7.19
C PRO A 24 4.27 5.65 5.69
N VAL A 25 5.54 5.91 5.34
CA VAL A 25 6.04 5.88 3.97
C VAL A 25 5.85 4.51 3.32
N GLN A 26 6.14 3.43 4.05
CA GLN A 26 6.04 2.08 3.52
C GLN A 26 4.58 1.68 3.31
N THR A 27 3.68 2.03 4.24
CA THR A 27 2.24 1.87 4.07
C THR A 27 1.72 2.63 2.85
N LEU A 28 2.15 3.88 2.67
CA LEU A 28 1.71 4.74 1.57
C LEU A 28 2.18 4.20 0.20
N ILE A 29 3.43 3.72 0.12
CA ILE A 29 3.94 3.03 -1.07
C ILE A 29 3.11 1.78 -1.36
N THR A 30 2.81 0.97 -0.35
CA THR A 30 2.02 -0.27 -0.53
C THR A 30 0.61 0.04 -1.06
N VAL A 31 -0.01 1.12 -0.58
CA VAL A 31 -1.33 1.57 -1.05
C VAL A 31 -1.26 2.04 -2.50
N VAL A 32 -0.24 2.83 -2.86
CA VAL A 32 -0.04 3.28 -4.25
C VAL A 32 0.22 2.10 -5.18
N GLU A 33 1.05 1.15 -4.76
CA GLU A 33 1.34 -0.06 -5.53
C GLU A 33 0.10 -0.93 -5.72
N ALA A 34 -0.72 -1.10 -4.67
CA ALA A 34 -1.99 -1.79 -4.76
C ALA A 34 -2.93 -1.11 -5.77
N LEU A 35 -3.04 0.23 -5.74
CA LEU A 35 -3.85 0.99 -6.70
C LEU A 35 -3.33 0.83 -8.14
N LEU A 36 -2.02 0.94 -8.36
CA LEU A 36 -1.41 0.77 -9.68
C LEU A 36 -1.62 -0.66 -10.21
N SER A 37 -1.49 -1.68 -9.35
CA SER A 37 -1.75 -3.07 -9.75
C SER A 37 -3.21 -3.27 -10.17
N LEU A 38 -4.16 -2.66 -9.44
CA LEU A 38 -5.59 -2.73 -9.76
C LEU A 38 -5.88 -2.09 -11.13
N VAL A 39 -5.31 -0.92 -11.40
CA VAL A 39 -5.43 -0.24 -12.69
C VAL A 39 -4.83 -1.10 -13.82
N GLY A 40 -3.65 -1.69 -13.59
CA GLY A 40 -3.04 -2.60 -14.54
C GLY A 40 -3.93 -3.80 -14.89
N VAL A 41 -4.53 -4.44 -13.87
CA VAL A 41 -5.47 -5.55 -14.07
C VAL A 41 -6.72 -5.11 -14.84
N ALA A 42 -7.29 -3.94 -14.52
CA ALA A 42 -8.44 -3.41 -15.24
C ALA A 42 -8.14 -3.15 -16.73
N VAL A 43 -6.96 -2.60 -17.03
CA VAL A 43 -6.50 -2.40 -18.42
C VAL A 43 -6.34 -3.74 -19.13
N LEU A 44 -5.75 -4.75 -18.46
CA LEU A 44 -5.61 -6.09 -19.04
C LEU A 44 -6.95 -6.76 -19.33
N ILE A 45 -7.95 -6.61 -18.45
CA ILE A 45 -9.31 -7.11 -18.66
C ILE A 45 -9.96 -6.41 -19.86
N LEU A 46 -9.87 -5.08 -19.93
CA LEU A 46 -10.38 -4.29 -21.05
C LEU A 46 -9.69 -4.67 -22.37
N TRP A 47 -8.38 -4.88 -22.32
CA TRP A 47 -7.60 -5.33 -23.48
C TRP A 47 -8.02 -6.74 -23.92
N ALA A 48 -8.20 -7.68 -23.00
CA ALA A 48 -8.67 -9.02 -23.32
C ALA A 48 -10.08 -9.02 -23.95
N TRP A 49 -10.90 -8.00 -23.64
CA TRP A 49 -12.27 -7.90 -24.14
C TRP A 49 -12.38 -7.16 -25.48
N GLN A 50 -11.64 -6.07 -25.67
CA GLN A 50 -11.68 -5.25 -26.89
C GLN A 50 -10.63 -5.66 -27.94
N GLY A 51 -9.58 -6.40 -27.54
CA GLY A 51 -8.47 -6.77 -28.40
C GLY A 51 -7.55 -5.61 -28.82
N SER A 52 -7.92 -4.36 -28.48
CA SER A 52 -7.18 -3.14 -28.80
C SER A 52 -6.78 -2.40 -27.53
N PHE A 53 -5.48 -2.16 -27.38
CA PHE A 53 -4.94 -1.40 -26.24
C PHE A 53 -5.31 0.09 -26.31
N ALA A 54 -5.56 0.61 -27.52
CA ALA A 54 -5.92 2.01 -27.73
C ALA A 54 -7.32 2.33 -27.19
N GLU A 55 -8.29 1.45 -27.42
CA GLU A 55 -9.67 1.64 -26.94
C GLU A 55 -9.77 1.41 -25.43
N ALA A 56 -9.08 0.39 -24.91
CA ALA A 56 -8.95 0.14 -23.48
C ALA A 56 -8.30 1.33 -22.75
N GLY A 57 -7.23 1.90 -23.33
CA GLY A 57 -6.56 3.08 -22.81
C GLY A 57 -7.46 4.32 -22.80
N ALA A 58 -8.21 4.56 -23.88
CA ALA A 58 -9.11 5.71 -23.97
C ALA A 58 -10.26 5.64 -22.94
N LEU A 59 -10.78 4.45 -22.65
CA LEU A 59 -11.78 4.25 -21.61
C LEU A 59 -11.23 4.54 -20.21
N VAL A 60 -10.03 4.04 -19.91
CA VAL A 60 -9.38 4.29 -18.63
C VAL A 60 -9.04 5.76 -18.45
N ASP A 61 -8.53 6.43 -19.50
CA ASP A 61 -8.21 7.85 -19.47
C ASP A 61 -9.46 8.71 -19.22
N LYS A 62 -10.60 8.36 -19.81
CA LYS A 62 -11.88 9.02 -19.56
C LYS A 62 -12.36 8.87 -18.12
N VAL A 63 -12.19 7.69 -17.52
CA VAL A 63 -12.55 7.43 -16.11
C VAL A 63 -11.63 8.21 -15.16
N ILE A 64 -10.33 8.22 -15.44
CA ILE A 64 -9.34 8.98 -14.66
C ILE A 64 -9.61 10.48 -14.76
N ALA A 65 -9.84 11.02 -15.95
CA ALA A 65 -10.15 12.43 -16.16
C ALA A 65 -11.44 12.85 -15.43
N CYS A 66 -12.48 12.00 -15.45
CA CYS A 66 -13.69 12.24 -14.68
C CYS A 66 -13.39 12.27 -13.17
N GLY A 67 -12.71 11.25 -12.64
CA GLY A 67 -12.33 11.18 -11.23
C GLY A 67 -11.47 12.36 -10.79
N TRP A 68 -10.53 12.80 -11.62
CA TRP A 68 -9.69 13.97 -11.37
C TRP A 68 -10.51 15.27 -11.34
N GLY A 69 -11.51 15.41 -12.22
CA GLY A 69 -12.47 16.51 -12.20
C GLY A 69 -13.24 16.60 -10.87
N TRP A 70 -13.66 15.46 -10.31
CA TRP A 70 -14.31 15.42 -8.99
C TRP A 70 -13.35 15.77 -7.85
N VAL A 71 -12.13 15.24 -7.87
CA VAL A 71 -11.11 15.53 -6.85
C VAL A 71 -10.71 17.01 -6.87
N THR A 72 -10.52 17.59 -8.05
CA THR A 72 -10.18 19.01 -8.21
C THR A 72 -11.36 19.94 -7.90
N GLY A 73 -12.60 19.50 -8.11
CA GLY A 73 -13.80 20.26 -7.72
C GLY A 73 -14.06 20.28 -6.21
N LEU A 74 -13.55 19.29 -5.47
CA LEU A 74 -13.65 19.20 -4.01
C LEU A 74 -12.55 19.95 -3.25
N LEU A 75 -11.50 20.41 -3.94
CA LEU A 75 -10.44 21.25 -3.37
C LEU A 75 -10.86 22.73 -3.45
N PRO A 76 -11.08 23.42 -2.31
CA PRO A 76 -11.34 24.85 -2.33
C PRO A 76 -10.11 25.58 -2.90
N LYS A 77 -10.36 26.54 -3.80
CA LYS A 77 -9.34 27.41 -4.41
C LYS A 77 -8.61 28.25 -3.37
#